data_AF-A0A5C7HJB0-F1
#
_entry.id   AF-A0A5C7HJB0-F1
#
_cell.length_a   1.000
_cell.length_b   1.000
_cell.length_c   1.000
_cell.angle_alpha   90.00
_cell.angle_beta   90.00
_cell.angle_gamma   90.00
#
_symmetry.space_group_name_H-M   'P 1'
#
loop_
_entity.id
_entity.type
_entity.pdbx_description
1 polymer ?
#
loop_
_entity_poly.entity_id
_entity_poly.type
_entity_poly.pdbx_seq_one_letter_code
_entity_poly.pdbx_strand_id
1 'polypeptide(L)'
;MGSLQHIYALNGQAVPLTLVKKDLMFVGATIKGKQVRAMLDTKATHNFILVDKAKRLGHRVTNEGGAIKAANSPVKQINGIAKGVTVHLGL
;
A
#
# COMPACT_ATOMS: atom_id res chain seq x y z
N MET A 1 -24.49 -11.69 -0.79
CA MET A 1 -24.52 -12.09 -2.22
C MET A 1 -23.60 -11.18 -3.00
N GLY A 2 -22.72 -11.75 -3.83
CA GLY A 2 -21.89 -11.08 -4.83
C GLY A 2 -20.53 -10.57 -4.37
N SER A 3 -19.45 -11.33 -4.56
CA SER A 3 -18.08 -10.81 -4.56
C SER A 3 -17.50 -10.88 -5.97
N LEU A 4 -17.00 -9.74 -6.47
CA LEU A 4 -16.22 -9.69 -7.71
C LEU A 4 -14.92 -10.50 -7.52
N GLN A 5 -14.78 -11.59 -8.25
CA GLN A 5 -13.58 -12.45 -8.24
C GLN A 5 -12.53 -12.07 -9.29
N HIS A 6 -12.71 -10.94 -9.99
CA HIS A 6 -11.92 -10.61 -11.19
C HIS A 6 -11.29 -9.21 -11.07
N ILE A 7 -10.09 -9.13 -10.48
CA ILE A 7 -9.19 -7.96 -10.56
C ILE A 7 -7.85 -8.36 -11.19
N TYR A 8 -7.76 -9.52 -11.86
CA TYR A 8 -6.52 -9.98 -12.53
C TYR A 8 -6.60 -9.91 -14.05
N ALA A 9 -7.11 -8.81 -14.60
CA ALA A 9 -6.89 -8.45 -15.99
C ALA A 9 -5.78 -7.39 -16.08
N LEU A 10 -4.55 -7.77 -15.73
CA LEU A 10 -3.37 -7.15 -16.32
C LEU A 10 -3.17 -7.84 -17.67
N ASN A 11 -3.50 -7.13 -18.75
CA ASN A 11 -3.36 -7.66 -20.10
C ASN A 11 -1.94 -8.21 -20.32
N GLY A 12 -1.84 -9.51 -20.61
CA GLY A 12 -0.79 -10.03 -21.46
C GLY A 12 0.41 -10.74 -20.82
N GLN A 13 0.28 -11.41 -19.67
CA GLN A 13 1.02 -12.66 -19.43
C GLN A 13 0.49 -13.35 -18.17
N ALA A 14 -0.10 -14.54 -18.35
CA ALA A 14 -0.44 -15.42 -17.25
C ALA A 14 0.85 -15.94 -16.62
N VAL A 15 1.39 -15.21 -15.64
CA VAL A 15 2.38 -15.77 -14.73
C VAL A 15 1.62 -16.72 -13.82
N PRO A 16 1.94 -18.03 -13.79
CA PRO A 16 1.27 -18.95 -12.89
C PRO A 16 1.68 -18.59 -11.46
N LEU A 17 0.86 -17.81 -10.75
CA LEU A 17 0.93 -17.76 -9.30
C LEU A 17 0.34 -19.07 -8.79
N THR A 18 1.25 -20.01 -8.55
CA THR A 18 0.97 -21.23 -7.78
C THR A 18 0.19 -20.87 -6.53
N LEU A 19 -1.08 -21.27 -6.57
CA LEU A 19 -1.92 -21.73 -5.46
C LEU A 19 -1.51 -21.25 -4.05
N VAL A 20 -2.25 -20.23 -3.59
CA VAL A 20 -2.79 -20.13 -2.22
C VAL A 20 -1.81 -20.52 -1.11
N LYS A 21 -0.88 -19.62 -0.79
CA LYS A 21 -0.58 -19.37 0.62
C LYS A 21 -1.31 -18.11 1.06
N LYS A 22 -1.79 -18.14 2.30
CA LYS A 22 -2.40 -17.04 3.03
C LYS A 22 -1.33 -16.01 3.42
N ASP A 23 -0.52 -15.62 2.45
CA ASP A 23 0.70 -14.84 2.59
C ASP A 23 0.46 -13.44 2.05
N LEU A 24 1.08 -12.45 2.70
CA LEU A 24 0.98 -11.04 2.35
C LEU A 24 1.35 -10.83 0.89
N MET A 25 0.41 -10.30 0.10
CA MET A 25 0.66 -9.98 -1.30
C MET A 25 1.44 -8.67 -1.38
N PHE A 26 2.55 -8.68 -2.12
CA PHE A 26 3.34 -7.49 -2.39
C PHE A 26 3.34 -7.21 -3.89
N VAL A 27 3.24 -5.94 -4.25
CA VAL A 27 3.31 -5.46 -5.63
C VAL A 27 4.46 -4.45 -5.77
N GLY A 28 5.11 -4.46 -6.93
CA GLY A 28 6.00 -3.36 -7.31
C GLY A 28 5.20 -2.08 -7.48
N ALA A 29 5.75 -0.96 -7.05
CA ALA A 29 5.13 0.34 -7.24
C ALA A 29 6.20 1.42 -7.45
N THR A 30 5.78 2.54 -8.02
CA THR A 30 6.65 3.71 -8.19
C THR A 30 6.02 4.90 -7.48
N ILE A 31 6.79 5.56 -6.61
CA ILE A 31 6.41 6.77 -5.91
C ILE A 31 7.46 7.83 -6.20
N LYS A 32 7.06 8.96 -6.81
CA LYS A 32 8.00 10.01 -7.28
C LYS A 32 9.15 9.43 -8.14
N GLY A 33 8.85 8.52 -9.05
CA GLY A 33 9.85 7.88 -9.91
C GLY A 33 10.77 6.86 -9.21
N LYS A 34 10.63 6.65 -7.89
CA LYS A 34 11.40 5.66 -7.14
C LYS A 34 10.61 4.37 -6.98
N GLN A 35 11.23 3.26 -7.34
CA GLN A 35 10.66 1.93 -7.14
C GLN A 35 10.58 1.59 -5.65
N VAL A 36 9.43 1.07 -5.25
CA VAL A 36 9.14 0.59 -3.90
C VAL A 36 8.39 -0.74 -4.02
N ARG A 37 8.44 -1.54 -2.94
CA ARG A 37 7.57 -2.71 -2.78
C ARG A 37 6.44 -2.32 -1.82
N ALA A 38 5.20 -2.41 -2.28
CA ALA A 38 4.01 -2.08 -1.50
C ALA A 38 3.25 -3.35 -1.13
N MET A 39 2.67 -3.39 0.06
CA MET A 39 1.79 -4.47 0.50
C MET A 39 0.38 -4.19 0.02
N LEU A 40 -0.25 -5.18 -0.61
CA LEU A 40 -1.64 -5.09 -1.05
C LEU A 40 -2.56 -5.44 0.14
N ASP A 41 -2.91 -4.43 0.93
CA ASP A 41 -3.86 -4.54 2.03
C ASP A 41 -5.21 -3.93 1.62
N THR A 42 -6.10 -4.78 1.11
CA THR A 42 -7.44 -4.37 0.65
C THR A 42 -8.38 -3.98 1.79
N LYS A 43 -8.01 -4.21 3.04
CA LYS A 43 -8.81 -3.85 4.22
C LYS A 43 -8.35 -2.54 4.87
N ALA A 44 -7.25 -1.96 4.41
CA ALA A 44 -6.80 -0.66 4.87
C ALA A 44 -7.62 0.47 4.21
N THR A 45 -8.08 1.43 5.02
CA THR A 45 -8.80 2.62 4.51
C THR A 45 -7.87 3.65 3.87
N HIS A 46 -6.58 3.60 4.20
CA HIS A 46 -5.54 4.50 3.71
C HIS A 46 -4.25 3.72 3.45
N ASN A 47 -3.40 4.26 2.58
CA ASN A 47 -2.05 3.74 2.39
C ASN A 47 -1.14 4.20 3.54
N PHE A 48 -0.37 3.27 4.09
CA PHE A 48 0.58 3.56 5.17
C PHE A 48 2.01 3.36 4.70
N ILE A 49 2.89 4.24 5.17
CA ILE A 49 4.32 4.18 4.91
C ILE A 49 5.08 4.48 6.19
N LEU A 50 6.20 3.80 6.39
CA LEU A 50 7.11 4.12 7.49
C LEU A 50 7.66 5.53 7.32
N VAL A 51 7.78 6.27 8.43
CA VAL A 51 8.31 7.64 8.43
C VAL A 51 9.67 7.72 7.74
N ASP A 52 10.56 6.78 8.02
CA ASP A 52 11.90 6.76 7.41
C ASP A 52 11.85 6.51 5.89
N LYS A 53 10.88 5.72 5.42
CA LYS A 53 10.65 5.52 3.99
C LYS A 53 10.08 6.79 3.36
N ALA A 54 9.10 7.44 4.00
CA ALA A 54 8.55 8.71 3.53
C ALA A 54 9.63 9.79 3.42
N LYS A 55 10.53 9.88 4.41
CA LYS A 55 11.70 10.77 4.39
C LYS A 55 12.66 10.45 3.23
N ARG A 56 13.01 9.17 3.02
CA ARG A 56 13.88 8.74 1.90
C ARG A 56 13.27 9.01 0.52
N LEU A 57 11.95 9.00 0.41
CA LEU A 57 11.21 9.36 -0.80
C LEU A 57 11.04 10.88 -0.96
N GLY A 58 11.42 11.68 0.05
CA GLY A 58 11.31 13.13 0.02
C GLY A 58 9.86 13.63 0.10
N HIS A 59 8.99 12.91 0.81
CA HIS A 59 7.62 13.39 1.08
C HIS A 59 7.64 14.42 2.21
N ARG A 60 6.92 15.52 1.99
CA ARG A 60 6.58 16.45 3.07
C ARG A 60 5.45 15.83 3.88
N VAL A 61 5.74 15.48 5.12
CA VAL A 61 4.76 14.98 6.07
C VAL A 61 4.27 16.16 6.90
N THR A 62 2.97 16.37 6.93
CA THR A 62 2.32 17.44 7.71
C THR A 62 1.73 16.85 8.98
N ASN A 63 1.92 17.53 10.11
CA ASN A 63 1.35 17.10 11.38
C ASN A 63 -0.11 17.55 11.46
N GLU A 64 -1.01 16.75 10.88
CA GLU A 64 -2.45 17.02 10.85
C GLU A 64 -3.22 16.23 11.92
N GLY A 65 -2.51 15.64 12.89
CA GLY A 65 -3.09 14.74 13.88
C GLY A 65 -3.63 13.44 13.27
N GLY A 66 -4.25 12.60 14.11
CA GLY A 66 -4.89 11.36 13.69
C GLY A 66 -4.21 10.09 14.21
N ALA A 67 -4.93 8.98 14.14
CA ALA A 67 -4.45 7.71 14.65
C ALA A 67 -4.79 6.56 13.72
N ILE A 68 -3.96 5.53 13.75
CA ILE A 68 -4.14 4.26 13.05
C ILE A 68 -4.53 3.17 14.06
N LYS A 69 -5.47 2.31 13.68
CA LYS A 69 -5.83 1.09 14.40
C LYS A 69 -5.67 -0.09 13.45
N ALA A 70 -4.76 -1.01 13.75
CA ALA A 70 -4.75 -2.31 13.10
C ALA A 70 -5.66 -3.28 13.90
N ALA A 71 -6.17 -4.32 13.22
CA ALA A 71 -7.15 -5.24 13.80
C ALA A 71 -6.74 -5.80 15.18
N ASN A 72 -5.45 -6.12 15.33
CA ASN A 72 -4.90 -6.75 16.54
C ASN A 72 -3.89 -5.85 17.27
N SER A 73 -3.91 -4.53 17.06
CA SER A 73 -3.00 -3.60 17.75
C SER A 73 -3.77 -2.56 18.55
N PRO A 74 -3.21 -1.96 19.60
CA PRO A 74 -3.70 -0.70 20.13
C PRO A 74 -3.75 0.40 19.06
N VAL A 75 -4.54 1.44 19.32
CA VAL A 75 -4.53 2.66 18.51
C VAL A 75 -3.16 3.33 18.66
N LYS A 76 -2.57 3.78 17.55
CA LYS A 76 -1.29 4.49 17.53
C LYS A 76 -1.45 5.82 16.80
N GLN A 77 -0.87 6.89 17.34
CA GLN A 77 -0.84 8.18 16.66
C GLN A 77 -0.02 8.08 15.37
N ILE A 78 -0.50 8.70 14.30
CA ILE A 78 0.30 8.83 13.07
C ILE A 78 1.30 9.96 13.23
N ASN A 79 2.46 9.83 12.59
CA ASN A 79 3.47 10.90 12.58
C ASN A 79 3.09 12.08 11.68
N GLY A 80 2.06 11.91 10.85
CA GLY A 80 1.49 12.93 9.99
C GLY A 80 0.98 12.35 8.67
N ILE A 81 0.55 13.25 7.78
CA ILE A 81 -0.09 12.92 6.51
C ILE A 81 0.73 13.50 5.36
N ALA A 82 0.90 12.70 4.30
CA ALA A 82 1.42 13.15 3.02
C ALA A 82 0.26 13.24 2.02
N LYS A 83 0.00 14.43 1.49
CA LYS A 83 -1.06 14.70 0.50
C LYS A 83 -0.48 14.84 -0.91
N GLY A 84 -1.31 14.62 -1.93
CA GLY A 84 -0.92 14.75 -3.34
C GLY A 84 0.18 13.78 -3.76
N VAL A 85 0.19 12.57 -3.18
CA VAL A 85 1.19 11.54 -3.51
C VAL A 85 0.68 10.68 -4.67
N THR A 86 1.31 10.82 -5.84
CA THR A 86 1.06 9.91 -6.96
C THR A 86 1.78 8.59 -6.74
N VAL A 87 1.03 7.49 -6.82
CA VAL A 87 1.53 6.12 -6.72
C VAL A 87 1.13 5.38 -7.98
N HIS A 88 2.10 4.78 -8.66
CA HIS A 88 1.85 3.85 -9.76
C HIS A 88 2.05 2.44 -9.23
N LEU A 89 1.04 1.58 -9.36
CA LEU A 89 1.14 0.16 -9.00
C LEU A 89 1.47 -0.65 -10.25
N GLY A 90 2.28 -1.68 -10.09
CA GLY A 90 2.87 -2.40 -11.21
C GLY A 90 4.16 -1.77 -11.71
N LEU A 91 4.79 -2.46 -12.67
CA LEU A 91 5.89 -1.94 -13.48
C LEU A 91 5.31 -1.29 -14.74
#